data_AF-D5EGR3-F1
#
_entry.id   AF-D5EGR3-F1
#
_cell.length_a   1.000
_cell.length_b   1.000
_cell.length_c   1.000
_cell.angle_alpha   90.00
_cell.angle_beta   90.00
_cell.angle_gamma   90.00
#
_symmetry.space_group_name_H-M   'P 1'
#
loop_
_entity.id
_entity.type
_entity.pdbx_description
1 polymer ?
#
loop_
_entity_poly.entity_id
_entity_poly.type
_entity_poly.pdbx_seq_one_letter_code
_entity_poly.pdbx_strand_id
1 'polypeptide(L)'
;MKIIPKRFLYMTILCLIAMFFAIAGALIAAEMPTVEPPVIVTTCGQSPGAVMVKMSLMQSQITPAENKNTIIASELAGKGYKTLIVTTGTSGKGMGAAGTDVNKEIARCKELIEAAKAEGIVVITAHVEGMARRTDSADQASIDEIVPLGDAILIVAGSNPDGYFTKLAQDNDKPLIEAKDALSIGSSLKELNK
;
A
#
# COMPACT_ATOMS: atom_id res chain seq x y z
N MET A 1 -36.17 -52.29 -4.71
CA MET A 1 -35.07 -51.34 -4.93
C MET A 1 -35.49 -50.38 -6.04
N LYS A 2 -35.87 -49.13 -5.75
CA LYS A 2 -36.37 -48.19 -6.76
C LYS A 2 -35.19 -47.61 -7.54
N ILE A 3 -35.12 -47.90 -8.85
CA ILE A 3 -34.08 -47.39 -9.74
C ILE A 3 -34.33 -45.90 -9.95
N ILE A 4 -33.43 -45.07 -9.44
CA ILE A 4 -33.49 -43.61 -9.63
C ILE A 4 -33.30 -43.36 -11.14
N PRO A 5 -34.21 -42.63 -11.80
CA PRO A 5 -34.11 -42.41 -13.24
C PRO A 5 -32.87 -41.56 -13.54
N LYS A 6 -32.06 -41.99 -14.51
CA LYS A 6 -30.79 -41.33 -14.89
C LYS A 6 -30.93 -39.82 -15.13
N ARG A 7 -32.10 -39.36 -15.59
CA ARG A 7 -32.43 -37.94 -15.78
C ARG A 7 -32.42 -37.14 -14.46
N PHE A 8 -32.85 -37.74 -13.35
CA PHE A 8 -32.83 -37.12 -12.03
C PHE A 8 -31.40 -37.01 -11.48
N LEU A 9 -30.55 -38.00 -11.79
CA LEU A 9 -29.12 -37.97 -11.47
C LEU A 9 -28.37 -36.89 -12.27
N TYR A 10 -28.65 -36.76 -13.58
CA TYR A 10 -28.05 -35.70 -14.39
C TYR A 10 -28.48 -34.29 -13.96
N MET A 11 -29.74 -34.11 -13.57
CA MET A 11 -30.25 -32.82 -13.11
C MET A 11 -29.64 -32.41 -11.75
N THR A 12 -29.43 -33.37 -10.84
CA THR A 12 -28.73 -33.10 -9.57
C THR A 12 -27.26 -32.77 -9.78
N ILE A 13 -26.56 -33.47 -10.68
CA ILE A 13 -25.16 -33.15 -11.03
C ILE A 13 -25.07 -31.75 -11.66
N LEU A 14 -26.00 -31.38 -12.55
CA LEU A 14 -26.03 -30.05 -13.17
C LEU A 14 -26.26 -28.94 -12.14
N CYS A 15 -27.19 -29.14 -11.19
CA CYS A 15 -27.42 -28.20 -10.09
C CYS A 15 -26.21 -28.06 -9.16
N LEU A 16 -25.50 -29.16 -8.87
CA LEU A 16 -24.27 -29.11 -8.05
C LEU A 16 -23.13 -28.37 -8.75
N ILE A 17 -22.97 -28.55 -10.07
CA ILE A 17 -21.97 -27.81 -10.86
C ILE A 17 -22.31 -26.31 -10.90
N ALA A 18 -23.58 -25.95 -11.11
CA ALA A 18 -24.02 -24.55 -11.10
C ALA A 18 -23.82 -23.90 -9.72
N MET A 19 -24.05 -24.64 -8.64
CA MET A 19 -23.84 -24.16 -7.27
C MET A 19 -22.33 -24.01 -6.94
N PHE A 20 -21.47 -24.86 -7.50
CA PHE A 20 -20.00 -24.75 -7.37
C PHE A 20 -19.45 -23.52 -8.12
N PHE A 21 -19.96 -23.22 -9.31
CA PHE A 21 -19.61 -22.00 -10.05
C PHE A 21 -20.12 -20.71 -9.41
N ALA A 22 -21.26 -20.76 -8.72
CA ALA A 22 -21.79 -19.60 -7.99
C ALA A 22 -20.95 -19.22 -6.75
N ILE A 23 -20.26 -20.18 -6.13
CA ILE A 23 -19.41 -19.94 -4.96
C ILE A 23 -17.99 -19.51 -5.38
N ALA A 24 -17.49 -19.97 -6.53
CA ALA A 24 -16.17 -19.60 -7.04
C ALA A 24 -16.05 -18.14 -7.55
N GLY A 25 -17.19 -17.45 -7.73
CA GLY A 25 -17.26 -16.07 -8.23
C GLY A 25 -17.28 -14.98 -7.16
N ALA A 26 -17.21 -15.32 -5.88
CA ALA A 26 -17.04 -14.31 -4.83
C ALA A 26 -15.60 -13.79 -4.89
N LEU A 27 -15.35 -12.75 -5.69
CA LEU A 27 -14.19 -11.88 -5.50
C LEU A 27 -14.25 -11.43 -4.04
N ILE A 28 -13.37 -11.99 -3.21
CA ILE A 28 -13.11 -11.46 -1.88
C ILE A 28 -12.51 -10.08 -2.15
N ALA A 29 -13.31 -9.03 -2.00
CA ALA A 29 -12.80 -7.68 -2.02
C ALA A 29 -11.70 -7.60 -0.96
N ALA A 30 -10.49 -7.17 -1.37
CA ALA A 30 -9.39 -7.01 -0.44
C ALA A 30 -9.84 -6.09 0.70
N GLU A 31 -9.79 -6.61 1.93
CA GLU A 31 -10.20 -5.87 3.11
C GLU A 31 -9.27 -4.65 3.27
N MET A 32 -9.86 -3.47 3.46
CA MET A 32 -9.10 -2.24 3.60
C MET A 32 -8.33 -2.29 4.93
N PRO A 33 -6.99 -2.14 4.95
CA PRO A 33 -6.25 -2.18 6.19
C PRO A 33 -6.54 -0.95 7.06
N THR A 34 -6.71 -1.18 8.36
CA THR A 34 -6.86 -0.14 9.37
C THR A 34 -5.50 0.51 9.66
N VAL A 35 -5.44 1.84 9.67
CA VAL A 35 -4.22 2.58 10.06
C VAL A 35 -4.24 2.85 11.56
N GLU A 36 -3.48 2.07 12.31
CA GLU A 36 -3.38 2.22 13.75
C GLU A 36 -2.07 2.93 14.16
N PRO A 37 -2.11 3.86 15.12
CA PRO A 37 -0.90 4.39 15.75
C PRO A 37 -0.33 3.40 16.81
N PRO A 38 0.98 3.42 17.11
CA PRO A 38 2.01 4.30 16.57
C PRO A 38 2.32 4.08 15.08
N VAL A 39 2.40 5.17 14.32
CA VAL A 39 2.74 5.15 12.89
C VAL A 39 4.18 5.61 12.67
N ILE A 40 4.96 4.83 11.93
CA ILE A 40 6.27 5.23 11.43
C ILE A 40 6.20 5.47 9.93
N VAL A 41 6.72 6.61 9.48
CA VAL A 41 6.76 6.99 8.06
C VAL A 41 8.20 7.07 7.57
N THR A 42 8.46 6.52 6.39
CA THR A 42 9.74 6.65 5.68
C THR A 42 9.51 6.98 4.21
N THR A 43 10.58 7.28 3.48
CA THR A 43 10.56 7.45 2.02
C THR A 43 11.60 6.54 1.39
N CYS A 44 11.29 5.98 0.22
CA CYS A 44 12.23 5.29 -0.63
C CYS A 44 12.91 6.33 -1.55
N GLY A 45 14.13 6.73 -1.20
CA GLY A 45 14.82 7.80 -1.91
C GLY A 45 14.97 9.05 -1.05
N GLN A 46 14.92 10.22 -1.69
CA GLN A 46 15.05 11.52 -1.01
C GLN A 46 13.95 12.45 -1.46
N SER A 47 12.92 12.59 -0.61
CA SER A 47 11.76 13.43 -0.89
C SER A 47 11.03 13.90 0.39
N PRO A 48 10.22 14.97 0.30
CA PRO A 48 9.42 15.45 1.42
C PRO A 48 8.21 14.57 1.76
N GLY A 49 7.86 13.56 0.94
CA GLY A 49 6.66 12.74 1.09
C GLY A 49 6.43 12.20 2.50
N ALA A 50 7.46 11.64 3.14
CA ALA A 50 7.36 11.10 4.50
C ALA A 50 6.98 12.17 5.55
N VAL A 51 7.50 13.39 5.39
CA VAL A 51 7.17 14.53 6.26
C VAL A 51 5.74 14.99 5.99
N MET A 52 5.33 15.07 4.71
CA MET A 52 3.97 15.46 4.34
C MET A 52 2.92 14.53 4.96
N VAL A 53 3.12 13.21 4.84
CA VAL A 53 2.23 12.21 5.45
C VAL A 53 2.18 12.38 6.96
N LYS A 54 3.33 12.41 7.64
CA LYS A 54 3.39 12.59 9.10
C LYS A 54 2.60 13.82 9.56
N MET A 55 2.83 14.97 8.92
CA MET A 55 2.16 16.21 9.31
C MET A 55 0.64 16.11 9.15
N SER A 56 0.15 15.47 8.09
CA SER A 56 -1.28 15.25 7.89
C SER A 56 -1.89 14.25 8.90
N LEU A 57 -1.16 13.18 9.25
CA LEU A 57 -1.56 12.25 10.32
C LEU A 57 -1.72 12.97 11.66
N MET A 58 -0.73 13.80 12.02
CA MET A 58 -0.74 14.58 13.26
C MET A 58 -1.92 15.56 13.29
N GLN A 59 -2.18 16.28 12.20
CA GLN A 59 -3.33 17.19 12.08
C GLN A 59 -4.68 16.46 12.25
N SER A 60 -4.74 15.19 11.84
CA SER A 60 -5.95 14.36 11.92
C SER A 60 -6.08 13.58 13.24
N GLN A 61 -5.16 13.82 14.20
CA GLN A 61 -5.08 13.15 15.49
C GLN A 61 -4.81 11.64 15.40
N ILE A 62 -4.16 11.19 14.31
CA ILE A 62 -3.60 9.84 14.22
C ILE A 62 -2.20 9.91 14.83
N THR A 63 -2.12 9.71 16.14
CA THR A 63 -0.91 9.90 16.95
C THR A 63 -0.71 8.76 17.95
N PRO A 64 0.54 8.39 18.29
CA PRO A 64 1.79 9.00 17.84
C PRO A 64 2.14 8.67 16.38
N ALA A 65 2.72 9.66 15.68
CA ALA A 65 3.20 9.52 14.31
C ALA A 65 4.59 10.17 14.19
N GLU A 66 5.56 9.44 13.64
CA GLU A 66 6.90 9.95 13.43
C GLU A 66 7.43 9.59 12.04
N ASN A 67 8.51 10.25 11.63
CA ASN A 67 9.16 9.99 10.36
C ASN A 67 10.66 9.77 10.55
N LYS A 68 11.20 8.75 9.87
CA LYS A 68 12.64 8.48 9.83
C LYS A 68 13.02 7.89 8.48
N ASN A 69 13.57 8.73 7.61
CA ASN A 69 13.91 8.33 6.22
C ASN A 69 15.03 7.29 6.16
N THR A 70 15.83 7.16 7.21
CA THR A 70 16.95 6.22 7.30
C THR A 70 16.65 4.96 8.09
N ILE A 71 15.39 4.73 8.47
CA ILE A 71 15.01 3.55 9.26
C ILE A 71 15.34 2.26 8.50
N ILE A 72 15.85 1.27 9.24
CA ILE A 72 16.15 -0.07 8.76
C ILE A 72 15.35 -1.12 9.54
N ALA A 73 15.28 -2.35 9.01
CA ALA A 73 14.48 -3.44 9.56
C ALA A 73 14.72 -3.69 11.08
N SER A 74 15.98 -3.69 11.52
CA SER A 74 16.34 -3.94 12.92
C SER A 74 15.85 -2.88 13.91
N GLU A 75 15.36 -1.74 13.42
CA GLU A 75 14.86 -0.63 14.24
C GLU A 75 13.34 -0.66 14.44
N LEU A 76 12.61 -1.55 13.75
CA LEU A 76 11.17 -1.76 13.97
C LEU A 76 10.89 -2.54 15.26
N ALA A 77 11.68 -3.58 15.50
CA ALA A 77 11.50 -4.51 16.59
C ALA A 77 11.47 -3.81 17.96
N GLY A 78 10.45 -4.13 18.75
CA GLY A 78 10.31 -3.62 20.13
C GLY A 78 9.89 -2.16 20.25
N LYS A 79 9.59 -1.46 19.15
CA LYS A 79 9.06 -0.08 19.17
C LYS A 79 7.54 -0.01 19.27
N GLY A 80 6.85 -1.12 19.00
CA GLY A 80 5.39 -1.21 19.12
C GLY A 80 4.63 -0.48 18.01
N TYR A 81 5.27 -0.17 16.88
CA TYR A 81 4.59 0.37 15.71
C TYR A 81 3.48 -0.57 15.25
N LYS A 82 2.38 0.02 14.80
CA LYS A 82 1.23 -0.71 14.26
C LYS A 82 1.08 -0.50 12.76
N THR A 83 1.56 0.64 12.27
CA THR A 83 1.57 0.95 10.83
C THR A 83 2.94 1.49 10.41
N LEU A 84 3.46 0.95 9.31
CA LEU A 84 4.57 1.49 8.52
C LEU A 84 3.99 2.14 7.26
N ILE A 85 4.33 3.40 6.99
CA ILE A 85 4.03 4.05 5.72
C ILE A 85 5.34 4.31 4.95
N VAL A 86 5.45 3.76 3.75
CA VAL A 86 6.62 3.97 2.86
C VAL A 86 6.20 4.81 1.67
N THR A 87 6.65 6.05 1.63
CA THR A 87 6.42 6.96 0.50
C THR A 87 7.43 6.72 -0.63
N THR A 88 7.03 6.99 -1.87
CA THR A 88 7.86 6.90 -3.08
C THR A 88 7.84 8.23 -3.83
N GLY A 89 8.75 8.37 -4.79
CA GLY A 89 9.10 9.63 -5.45
C GLY A 89 10.42 10.13 -4.89
N THR A 90 11.41 10.31 -5.75
CA THR A 90 12.75 10.75 -5.37
C THR A 90 13.20 11.83 -6.36
N SER A 91 14.49 12.11 -6.46
CA SER A 91 15.05 12.63 -7.70
C SER A 91 16.49 12.18 -7.79
N GLY A 92 16.95 11.78 -8.98
CA GLY A 92 18.33 11.34 -9.18
C GLY A 92 19.38 12.37 -8.70
N LYS A 93 19.04 13.66 -8.76
CA LYS A 93 19.96 14.78 -8.48
C LYS A 93 20.30 14.95 -6.99
N GLY A 94 19.48 14.45 -6.07
CA GLY A 94 19.70 14.61 -4.61
C GLY A 94 20.38 13.43 -3.93
N MET A 95 20.20 12.22 -4.46
CA MET A 95 20.63 10.99 -3.77
C MET A 95 22.15 10.86 -3.65
N GLY A 96 22.90 11.29 -4.67
CA GLY A 96 24.36 11.24 -4.64
C GLY A 96 24.97 12.07 -3.51
N ALA A 97 24.42 13.25 -3.23
CA ALA A 97 24.87 14.10 -2.12
C ALA A 97 24.52 13.49 -0.74
N ALA A 98 23.44 12.71 -0.67
CA ALA A 98 23.04 11.97 0.52
C ALA A 98 23.82 10.65 0.70
N GLY A 99 24.74 10.31 -0.21
CA GLY A 99 25.53 9.07 -0.16
C GLY A 99 24.73 7.82 -0.52
N THR A 100 23.58 7.96 -1.18
CA THR A 100 22.68 6.86 -1.55
C THR A 100 22.36 6.86 -3.05
N ASP A 101 21.63 5.85 -3.49
CA ASP A 101 21.09 5.72 -4.84
C ASP A 101 19.75 4.97 -4.79
N VAL A 102 19.02 4.97 -5.90
CA VAL A 102 17.68 4.37 -5.97
C VAL A 102 17.69 2.88 -5.65
N ASN A 103 18.73 2.14 -6.08
CA ASN A 103 18.79 0.70 -5.88
C ASN A 103 19.04 0.36 -4.41
N LYS A 104 19.92 1.12 -3.74
CA LYS A 104 20.14 0.99 -2.29
C LYS A 104 18.87 1.29 -1.50
N GLU A 105 18.15 2.34 -1.87
CA GLU A 105 16.92 2.73 -1.19
C GLU A 105 15.79 1.73 -1.41
N ILE A 106 15.66 1.18 -2.63
CA ILE A 106 14.71 0.10 -2.92
C ILE A 106 15.05 -1.13 -2.08
N ALA A 107 16.31 -1.54 -2.02
CA ALA A 107 16.73 -2.70 -1.22
C ALA A 107 16.43 -2.49 0.27
N ARG A 108 16.77 -1.32 0.82
CA ARG A 108 16.46 -0.94 2.20
C ARG A 108 14.96 -0.98 2.49
N CYS A 109 14.14 -0.41 1.62
CA CYS A 109 12.70 -0.36 1.82
C CYS A 109 12.05 -1.74 1.69
N LYS A 110 12.55 -2.60 0.79
CA LYS A 110 12.09 -3.99 0.69
C LYS A 110 12.36 -4.78 1.97
N GLU A 111 13.59 -4.69 2.49
CA GLU A 111 13.97 -5.34 3.75
C GLU A 111 13.12 -4.82 4.93
N LEU A 112 12.91 -3.50 4.99
CA LEU A 112 12.06 -2.87 6.01
C LEU A 112 10.60 -3.34 5.93
N ILE A 113 10.02 -3.40 4.72
CA ILE A 113 8.63 -3.84 4.50
C ILE A 113 8.49 -5.32 4.86
N GLU A 114 9.44 -6.16 4.49
CA GLU A 114 9.45 -7.58 4.84
C GLU A 114 9.45 -7.77 6.37
N ALA A 115 10.34 -7.05 7.07
CA ALA A 115 10.41 -7.09 8.53
C ALA A 115 9.11 -6.59 9.19
N ALA A 116 8.54 -5.48 8.69
CA ALA A 116 7.27 -4.96 9.19
C ALA A 116 6.15 -6.00 9.07
N LYS A 117 6.03 -6.63 7.90
CA LYS A 117 5.02 -7.68 7.68
C LYS A 117 5.24 -8.91 8.55
N ALA A 118 6.50 -9.32 8.76
CA ALA A 118 6.83 -10.43 9.65
C ALA A 118 6.43 -10.17 11.11
N GLU A 119 6.42 -8.90 11.53
CA GLU A 119 5.96 -8.47 12.86
C GLU A 119 4.45 -8.19 12.93
N GLY A 120 3.70 -8.38 11.83
CA GLY A 120 2.28 -8.09 11.76
C GLY A 120 1.95 -6.59 11.75
N ILE A 121 2.90 -5.75 11.37
CA ILE A 121 2.71 -4.30 11.18
C ILE A 121 2.05 -4.09 9.82
N VAL A 122 0.98 -3.28 9.79
CA VAL A 122 0.32 -2.89 8.54
C VAL A 122 1.27 -2.03 7.70
N VAL A 123 1.41 -2.35 6.41
CA VAL A 123 2.24 -1.58 5.49
C VAL A 123 1.37 -0.82 4.50
N ILE A 124 1.47 0.51 4.51
CA ILE A 124 0.88 1.37 3.48
C ILE A 124 2.00 1.93 2.60
N THR A 125 1.96 1.64 1.31
CA THR A 125 2.88 2.28 0.37
C THR A 125 2.20 3.47 -0.27
N ALA A 126 2.94 4.56 -0.49
CA ALA A 126 2.32 5.82 -0.83
C ALA A 126 3.05 6.65 -1.88
N HIS A 127 2.31 7.40 -2.70
CA HIS A 127 2.87 8.42 -3.58
C HIS A 127 2.04 9.72 -3.50
N VAL A 128 2.55 10.69 -2.75
CA VAL A 128 1.75 11.83 -2.23
C VAL A 128 2.21 13.21 -2.73
N GLU A 129 3.16 13.24 -3.65
CA GLU A 129 3.79 14.49 -4.11
C GLU A 129 3.29 14.94 -5.48
N GLY A 130 2.33 14.22 -6.06
CA GLY A 130 1.72 14.54 -7.34
C GLY A 130 2.55 14.10 -8.55
N MET A 131 1.94 14.20 -9.73
CA MET A 131 2.54 13.77 -11.01
C MET A 131 3.86 14.48 -11.33
N ALA A 132 4.10 15.68 -10.79
CA ALA A 132 5.36 16.40 -10.91
C ALA A 132 6.56 15.71 -10.19
N ARG A 133 6.32 14.59 -9.51
CA ARG A 133 7.34 13.71 -8.89
C ARG A 133 7.37 12.29 -9.45
N ARG A 134 6.83 12.12 -10.66
CA ARG A 134 6.96 10.92 -11.50
C ARG A 134 7.82 11.27 -12.73
N THR A 135 9.03 11.78 -12.50
CA THR A 135 9.75 12.59 -13.50
C THR A 135 10.93 11.89 -14.16
N ASP A 136 11.59 10.97 -13.46
CA ASP A 136 12.75 10.25 -13.99
C ASP A 136 12.67 8.73 -13.74
N SER A 137 13.66 8.00 -14.26
CA SER A 137 13.69 6.53 -14.12
C SER A 137 13.94 6.07 -12.70
N ALA A 138 14.56 6.90 -11.84
CA ALA A 138 14.72 6.56 -10.43
C ALA A 138 13.40 6.71 -9.67
N ASP A 139 12.62 7.75 -9.98
CA ASP A 139 11.26 7.91 -9.44
C ASP A 139 10.40 6.71 -9.82
N GLN A 140 10.37 6.39 -11.10
CA GLN A 140 9.57 5.28 -11.62
C GLN A 140 10.00 3.95 -11.02
N ALA A 141 11.31 3.68 -10.91
CA ALA A 141 11.80 2.47 -10.26
C ALA A 141 11.39 2.39 -8.78
N SER A 142 11.42 3.50 -8.03
CA SER A 142 10.95 3.51 -6.65
C SER A 142 9.46 3.19 -6.54
N ILE A 143 8.65 3.67 -7.47
CA ILE A 143 7.21 3.41 -7.51
C ILE A 143 6.95 1.94 -7.84
N ASP A 144 7.55 1.44 -8.91
CA ASP A 144 7.30 0.10 -9.44
C ASP A 144 7.74 -0.99 -8.48
N GLU A 145 8.85 -0.78 -7.77
CA GLU A 145 9.44 -1.79 -6.89
C GLU A 145 8.86 -1.77 -5.48
N ILE A 146 8.32 -0.64 -5.02
CA ILE A 146 7.87 -0.47 -3.63
C ILE A 146 6.35 -0.46 -3.52
N VAL A 147 5.63 0.27 -4.38
CA VAL A 147 4.17 0.46 -4.24
C VAL A 147 3.38 -0.87 -4.28
N PRO A 148 3.74 -1.86 -5.11
CA PRO A 148 3.07 -3.17 -5.06
C PRO A 148 3.20 -3.93 -3.74
N LEU A 149 4.17 -3.58 -2.90
CA LEU A 149 4.50 -4.31 -1.68
C LEU A 149 3.59 -3.93 -0.50
N GLY A 150 2.79 -2.86 -0.61
CA GLY A 150 1.86 -2.44 0.43
C GLY A 150 0.71 -3.44 0.65
N ASP A 151 0.08 -3.33 1.81
CA ASP A 151 -1.23 -3.91 2.09
C ASP A 151 -2.34 -3.02 1.51
N ALA A 152 -2.06 -1.71 1.36
CA ALA A 152 -2.82 -0.79 0.52
C ALA A 152 -1.90 0.27 -0.10
N ILE A 153 -2.41 0.93 -1.14
CA ILE A 153 -1.75 2.01 -1.88
C ILE A 153 -2.42 3.33 -1.50
N LEU A 154 -1.66 4.27 -0.96
CA LEU A 154 -2.12 5.63 -0.65
C LEU A 154 -1.59 6.63 -1.68
N ILE A 155 -2.48 7.38 -2.31
CA ILE A 155 -2.12 8.46 -3.23
C ILE A 155 -2.85 9.75 -2.87
N VAL A 156 -2.36 10.85 -3.43
CA VAL A 156 -3.18 12.06 -3.60
C VAL A 156 -3.75 12.08 -5.01
N ALA A 157 -4.93 12.66 -5.23
CA ALA A 157 -5.57 12.72 -6.55
C ALA A 157 -4.64 13.28 -7.64
N GLY A 158 -3.81 14.28 -7.29
CA GLY A 158 -2.81 14.87 -8.19
C GLY A 158 -1.68 13.92 -8.64
N SER A 159 -1.56 12.74 -8.04
CA SER A 159 -0.59 11.70 -8.42
C SER A 159 -1.10 10.76 -9.53
N ASN A 160 -2.41 10.73 -9.76
CA ASN A 160 -3.08 9.72 -10.57
C ASN A 160 -3.99 10.26 -11.71
N PRO A 161 -3.76 11.45 -12.31
CA PRO A 161 -4.64 11.94 -13.38
C PRO A 161 -4.59 11.09 -14.66
N ASP A 162 -3.57 10.24 -14.84
CA ASP A 162 -3.43 9.28 -15.93
C ASP A 162 -3.99 7.87 -15.59
N GLY A 163 -4.52 7.68 -14.38
CA GLY A 163 -5.02 6.38 -13.91
C GLY A 163 -3.92 5.34 -13.65
N TYR A 164 -2.65 5.75 -13.60
CA TYR A 164 -1.52 4.84 -13.38
C TYR A 164 -1.66 4.01 -12.10
N PHE A 165 -1.93 4.67 -10.96
CA PHE A 165 -2.06 3.99 -9.68
C PHE A 165 -3.37 3.22 -9.57
N THR A 166 -4.42 3.64 -10.28
CA THR A 166 -5.64 2.83 -10.41
C THR A 166 -5.34 1.49 -11.06
N LYS A 167 -4.61 1.50 -12.19
CA LYS A 167 -4.20 0.28 -12.87
C LYS A 167 -3.23 -0.54 -12.02
N LEU A 168 -2.23 0.11 -11.41
CA LEU A 168 -1.25 -0.57 -10.56
C LEU A 168 -1.91 -1.28 -9.37
N ALA A 169 -2.89 -0.64 -8.73
CA ALA A 169 -3.66 -1.22 -7.64
C ALA A 169 -4.47 -2.44 -8.09
N GLN A 170 -5.14 -2.33 -9.26
CA GLN A 170 -5.89 -3.44 -9.86
C GLN A 170 -4.99 -4.62 -10.23
N ASP A 171 -3.86 -4.37 -10.88
CA ASP A 171 -2.93 -5.41 -11.32
C ASP A 171 -2.27 -6.17 -10.15
N ASN A 172 -2.26 -5.58 -8.95
CA ASN A 172 -1.64 -6.15 -7.75
C ASN A 172 -2.66 -6.53 -6.66
N ASP A 173 -3.96 -6.49 -6.97
CA ASP A 173 -5.06 -6.76 -6.04
C ASP A 173 -4.94 -5.97 -4.72
N LYS A 174 -4.60 -4.68 -4.82
CA LYS A 174 -4.41 -3.78 -3.67
C LYS A 174 -5.56 -2.78 -3.53
N PRO A 175 -6.07 -2.54 -2.31
CA PRO A 175 -6.92 -1.39 -2.03
C PRO A 175 -6.19 -0.08 -2.38
N LEU A 176 -6.88 0.80 -3.09
CA LEU A 176 -6.41 2.15 -3.41
C LEU A 176 -7.13 3.18 -2.52
N ILE A 177 -6.35 3.94 -1.77
CA ILE A 177 -6.80 5.04 -0.93
C ILE A 177 -6.40 6.32 -1.65
N GLU A 178 -7.40 7.09 -2.11
CA GLU A 178 -7.15 8.36 -2.79
C GLU A 178 -7.58 9.54 -1.90
N ALA A 179 -6.59 10.28 -1.39
CA ALA A 179 -6.81 11.54 -0.70
C ALA A 179 -6.93 12.68 -1.71
N LYS A 180 -7.74 13.71 -1.40
CA LYS A 180 -7.86 14.89 -2.26
C LYS A 180 -6.51 15.57 -2.52
N ASP A 181 -5.73 15.76 -1.47
CA ASP A 181 -4.42 16.41 -1.47
C ASP A 181 -3.60 15.94 -0.25
N ALA A 182 -2.37 16.42 -0.14
CA ALA A 182 -1.47 16.02 0.93
C ALA A 182 -1.96 16.39 2.34
N LEU A 183 -2.75 17.46 2.48
CA LEU A 183 -3.31 17.87 3.77
C LEU A 183 -4.46 16.95 4.21
N SER A 184 -5.17 16.38 3.24
CA SER A 184 -6.33 15.51 3.44
C SER A 184 -5.98 14.03 3.67
N ILE A 185 -4.69 13.66 3.71
CA ILE A 185 -4.26 12.26 3.89
C ILE A 185 -4.79 11.68 5.20
N GLY A 186 -4.51 12.33 6.33
CA GLY A 186 -4.89 11.83 7.64
C GLY A 186 -6.40 11.75 7.84
N SER A 187 -7.18 12.66 7.26
CA SER A 187 -8.64 12.58 7.31
C SER A 187 -9.16 11.40 6.49
N SER A 188 -8.58 11.15 5.31
CA SER A 188 -8.93 10.02 4.45
C SER A 188 -8.64 8.69 5.15
N LEU A 189 -7.48 8.58 5.83
CA LEU A 189 -7.13 7.38 6.60
C LEU A 189 -8.02 7.17 7.83
N LYS A 190 -8.46 8.25 8.49
CA LYS A 190 -9.36 8.17 9.65
C LYS A 190 -10.75 7.66 9.31
N GLU A 191 -11.21 7.89 8.09
CA GLU A 191 -12.50 7.37 7.61
C GLU A 191 -12.48 5.84 7.45
N LEU A 192 -11.31 5.24 7.22
CA LEU A 192 -11.13 3.79 7.09
C LEU A 192 -11.21 3.06 8.44
N ASN A 193 -10.94 3.76 9.55
CA ASN A 193 -10.92 3.18 10.89
C ASN A 193 -12.30 3.18 11.59
N LYS A 194 -13.39 3.44 10.85
CA LYS A 194 -14.77 3.49 11.38
C LYS A 194 -15.56 2.27 10.96
#